data_AF-A0A3S3G0M7-F1
#
_entry.id   AF-A0A3S3G0M7-F1
#
_cell.length_a   1.000
_cell.length_b   1.000
_cell.length_c   1.000
_cell.angle_alpha   90.00
_cell.angle_beta   90.00
_cell.angle_gamma   90.00
#
_symmetry.space_group_name_H-M   'P 1'
#
loop_
_entity.id
_entity.type
_entity.pdbx_description
1 polymer ?
#
loop_
_entity_poly.entity_id
_entity_poly.type
_entity_poly.pdbx_seq_one_letter_code
_entity_poly.pdbx_strand_id
1 'polypeptide(L)'
;MAELSPQSSADEIVAYLRSIGSEENRRGMLRYGIKIERALGIPHGVQRQIAKKIKRNHERAFELWQTGIMEAQFIASVTADPKRFSAADARQWAASFDSWD
;
A
#
# COMPACT_ATOMS: atom_id res chain seq x y z
N MET A 1 -9.02 8.18 -16.64
CA MET A 1 -8.69 7.69 -15.28
C MET A 1 -8.03 8.84 -14.53
N ALA A 2 -8.47 9.15 -13.31
CA ALA A 2 -7.89 10.25 -12.53
C ALA A 2 -6.38 10.06 -12.40
N GLU A 3 -5.61 11.05 -12.84
CA GLU A 3 -4.17 11.01 -12.68
C GLU A 3 -3.82 11.24 -11.21
N LEU A 4 -3.32 10.21 -10.53
CA LEU A 4 -2.80 10.37 -9.19
C LEU A 4 -1.73 11.47 -9.16
N SER A 5 -1.75 12.29 -8.12
CA SER A 5 -0.84 13.41 -7.94
C SER A 5 -0.38 13.48 -6.48
N PRO A 6 0.57 14.38 -6.13
CA PRO A 6 0.93 14.59 -4.74
C PRO A 6 -0.23 15.02 -3.84
N GLN A 7 -1.26 15.65 -4.42
CA GLN A 7 -2.45 16.12 -3.73
C GLN A 7 -3.53 15.04 -3.59
N SER A 8 -3.37 13.87 -4.21
CA SER A 8 -4.38 12.81 -4.12
C SER A 8 -4.57 12.34 -2.68
N SER A 9 -5.84 12.19 -2.29
CA SER A 9 -6.23 11.66 -0.97
C SER A 9 -5.99 10.16 -0.87
N ALA A 10 -6.03 9.61 0.35
CA ALA A 10 -5.98 8.16 0.53
C ALA A 10 -7.13 7.45 -0.21
N ASP A 11 -8.34 8.00 -0.15
CA ASP A 11 -9.52 7.44 -0.82
C ASP A 11 -9.38 7.40 -2.34
N GLU A 12 -8.85 8.47 -2.95
CA GLU A 12 -8.59 8.50 -4.39
C GLU A 12 -7.53 7.48 -4.81
N ILE A 13 -6.50 7.30 -3.99
CA ILE A 13 -5.48 6.27 -4.22
C ILE A 13 -6.09 4.88 -4.09
N VAL A 14 -6.88 4.61 -3.05
CA VAL A 14 -7.56 3.32 -2.86
C VAL A 14 -8.49 3.01 -4.02
N ALA A 15 -9.28 4.00 -4.47
CA ALA A 15 -10.16 3.85 -5.63
C ALA A 15 -9.34 3.50 -6.88
N TYR A 16 -8.20 4.17 -7.10
CA TYR A 16 -7.30 3.85 -8.19
C TYR A 16 -6.72 2.43 -8.07
N LEU A 17 -6.20 2.04 -6.90
CA LEU A 17 -5.67 0.68 -6.67
C LEU A 17 -6.72 -0.39 -6.98
N ARG A 18 -7.96 -0.22 -6.51
CA ARG A 18 -9.06 -1.15 -6.81
C ARG A 18 -9.36 -1.25 -8.30
N SER A 19 -9.22 -0.14 -9.05
CA SER A 19 -9.46 -0.12 -10.49
C SER A 19 -8.39 -0.84 -11.32
N ILE A 20 -7.17 -1.00 -10.78
CA ILE A 20 -6.03 -1.62 -11.48
C ILE A 20 -5.65 -3.00 -10.92
N GLY A 21 -6.42 -3.51 -9.94
CA GLY A 21 -6.20 -4.84 -9.37
C GLY A 21 -6.34 -5.95 -10.41
N SER A 22 -5.69 -7.08 -10.17
CA SER A 22 -5.72 -8.26 -11.04
C SER A 22 -5.96 -9.51 -10.21
N GLU A 23 -7.11 -10.16 -10.43
CA GLU A 23 -7.45 -11.43 -9.77
C GLU A 23 -6.48 -12.55 -10.17
N GLU A 24 -5.99 -12.55 -11.42
CA GLU A 24 -4.98 -13.52 -11.87
C GLU A 24 -3.69 -13.39 -11.05
N ASN A 25 -3.16 -12.17 -10.92
CA ASN A 25 -1.97 -11.93 -10.13
C ASN A 25 -2.21 -12.26 -8.65
N ARG A 26 -3.35 -11.81 -8.10
CA ARG A 26 -3.77 -12.09 -6.73
C ARG A 26 -3.80 -13.60 -6.47
N ARG A 27 -4.36 -14.42 -7.37
CA ARG A 27 -4.33 -15.89 -7.26
C ARG A 27 -2.92 -16.46 -7.38
N GLY A 28 -2.10 -15.90 -8.26
CA GLY A 28 -0.71 -16.31 -8.45
C GLY A 28 0.15 -16.20 -7.19
N MET A 29 -0.19 -15.29 -6.28
CA MET A 29 0.49 -15.07 -4.99
C MET A 29 0.39 -16.27 -4.04
N LEU A 30 -0.71 -17.05 -4.10
CA LEU A 30 -0.90 -18.24 -3.27
C LEU A 30 0.23 -19.27 -3.47
N ARG A 31 0.84 -19.32 -4.66
CA ARG A 31 1.97 -20.21 -4.96
C ARG A 31 3.21 -19.92 -4.11
N TYR A 32 3.31 -18.70 -3.58
CA TYR A 32 4.39 -18.27 -2.71
C TYR A 32 3.99 -18.27 -1.23
N GLY A 33 2.82 -18.83 -0.88
CA GLY A 33 2.33 -18.86 0.50
C GLY A 33 1.92 -17.49 1.05
N ILE A 34 1.69 -16.51 0.18
CA ILE A 34 1.22 -15.18 0.57
C ILE A 34 -0.29 -15.24 0.80
N LYS A 35 -0.76 -14.63 1.91
CA LYS A 35 -2.19 -14.44 2.18
C LYS A 35 -2.76 -13.38 1.25
N ILE A 36 -3.88 -13.69 0.60
CA ILE A 36 -4.41 -12.86 -0.50
C ILE A 36 -5.68 -12.12 -0.12
N GLU A 37 -6.23 -12.33 1.08
CA GLU A 37 -7.49 -11.77 1.54
C GLU A 37 -7.51 -10.26 1.38
N ARG A 38 -6.38 -9.61 1.67
CA ARG A 38 -6.15 -8.16 1.65
C ARG A 38 -5.48 -7.65 0.37
N ALA A 39 -5.09 -8.54 -0.55
CA ALA A 39 -4.35 -8.20 -1.75
C ALA A 39 -5.27 -7.82 -2.92
N LEU A 40 -4.80 -6.92 -3.79
CA LEU A 40 -5.45 -6.57 -5.05
C LEU A 40 -4.74 -7.19 -6.26
N GLY A 41 -3.56 -7.79 -6.09
CA GLY A 41 -2.77 -8.40 -7.16
C GLY A 41 -2.01 -7.38 -8.00
N ILE A 42 -1.61 -6.25 -7.42
CA ILE A 42 -0.87 -5.20 -8.15
C ILE A 42 0.64 -5.48 -8.02
N PRO A 43 1.41 -5.56 -9.12
CA PRO A 43 2.85 -5.82 -9.04
C PRO A 43 3.62 -4.72 -8.28
N HIS A 44 4.64 -5.10 -7.52
CA HIS A 44 5.48 -4.16 -6.74
C HIS A 44 6.06 -3.02 -7.60
N GLY A 45 6.39 -3.28 -8.87
CA GLY A 45 6.87 -2.25 -9.79
C GLY A 45 5.86 -1.10 -9.99
N VAL A 46 4.58 -1.44 -10.12
CA VAL A 46 3.48 -0.46 -10.24
C VAL A 46 3.28 0.28 -8.93
N GLN A 47 3.30 -0.43 -7.79
CA GLN A 47 3.17 0.18 -6.46
C GLN A 47 4.27 1.22 -6.21
N ARG A 48 5.53 0.92 -6.58
CA ARG A 48 6.65 1.87 -6.49
C ARG A 48 6.47 3.09 -7.39
N GLN A 49 5.93 2.91 -8.59
CA GLN A 49 5.61 4.03 -9.50
C GLN A 49 4.54 4.94 -8.89
N ILE A 50 3.48 4.36 -8.31
CA ILE A 50 2.44 5.10 -7.60
C ILE A 50 3.05 5.90 -6.44
N ALA A 51 3.82 5.25 -5.56
CA ALA A 51 4.49 5.91 -4.44
C ALA A 51 5.38 7.08 -4.90
N LYS A 52 6.13 6.90 -5.99
CA LYS A 52 6.96 7.96 -6.60
C LYS A 52 6.12 9.12 -7.14
N LYS A 53 4.93 8.85 -7.67
CA LYS A 53 4.01 9.85 -8.23
C LYS A 53 3.35 10.68 -7.13
N ILE A 54 2.81 10.03 -6.11
CA ILE A 54 2.10 10.70 -5.00
C ILE A 54 3.03 11.35 -3.97
N LYS A 55 4.34 11.01 -3.98
CA LYS A 55 5.36 11.55 -3.07
C LYS A 55 5.12 11.21 -1.60
N ARG A 56 6.06 11.64 -0.76
CA ARG A 56 6.00 11.52 0.70
C ARG A 56 4.89 12.42 1.24
N ASN A 57 4.04 11.83 2.09
CA ASN A 57 3.04 12.51 2.90
C ASN A 57 2.77 11.58 4.09
N HIS A 58 3.15 12.00 5.30
CA HIS A 58 3.16 11.13 6.47
C HIS A 58 1.74 10.80 6.93
N GLU A 59 0.86 11.79 6.96
CA GLU A 59 -0.55 11.65 7.34
C GLU A 59 -1.27 10.67 6.41
N ARG A 60 -1.15 10.87 5.10
CA ARG A 60 -1.74 9.98 4.09
C ARG A 60 -1.15 8.58 4.15
N ALA A 61 0.13 8.41 4.49
CA ALA A 61 0.72 7.09 4.66
C ALA A 61 0.00 6.31 5.77
N PHE A 62 -0.32 6.96 6.89
CA PHE A 62 -1.08 6.31 7.96
C PHE A 62 -2.51 6.01 7.54
N GLU A 63 -3.19 6.92 6.83
CA GLU A 63 -4.53 6.66 6.27
C GLU A 63 -4.51 5.43 5.34
N LEU A 64 -3.54 5.36 4.42
CA LEU A 64 -3.35 4.21 3.53
C LEU A 64 -3.06 2.91 4.31
N TRP A 65 -2.27 2.98 5.39
CA TRP A 65 -2.00 1.83 6.23
C TRP A 65 -3.27 1.26 6.88
N GLN A 66 -4.13 2.14 7.40
CA GLN A 66 -5.37 1.79 8.09
C GLN A 66 -6.41 1.15 7.17
N THR A 67 -6.29 1.30 5.85
CA THR A 67 -7.18 0.62 4.88
C THR A 67 -7.08 -0.90 4.97
N GLY A 68 -5.96 -1.43 5.47
CA GLY A 68 -5.66 -2.86 5.51
C GLY A 68 -5.42 -3.48 4.13
N ILE A 69 -5.44 -2.71 3.04
CA ILE A 69 -5.13 -3.21 1.70
C ILE A 69 -3.62 -3.39 1.60
N MET A 70 -3.17 -4.58 1.22
CA MET A 70 -1.75 -4.96 1.20
C MET A 70 -0.91 -3.98 0.36
N GLU A 71 -1.36 -3.64 -0.85
CA GLU A 71 -0.63 -2.71 -1.71
C GLU A 71 -0.69 -1.25 -1.23
N ALA A 72 -1.76 -0.87 -0.52
CA ALA A 72 -1.83 0.44 0.12
C ALA A 72 -0.84 0.53 1.30
N GLN A 73 -0.70 -0.55 2.09
CA GLN A 73 0.27 -0.66 3.18
C GLN A 73 1.72 -0.62 2.66
N PHE A 74 2.01 -1.27 1.54
CA PHE A 74 3.31 -1.12 0.88
C PHE A 74 3.56 0.34 0.49
N ILE A 75 2.62 1.00 -0.19
CA ILE A 75 2.76 2.40 -0.61
C ILE A 75 2.91 3.33 0.62
N ALA A 76 2.17 3.07 1.69
CA ALA A 76 2.31 3.77 2.97
C ALA A 76 3.74 3.68 3.50
N SER A 77 4.33 2.48 3.54
CA SER A 77 5.70 2.28 4.03
C SER A 77 6.75 3.06 3.24
N VAL A 78 6.53 3.26 1.94
CA VAL A 78 7.43 4.02 1.06
C VAL A 78 7.23 5.53 1.21
N THR A 79 6.01 5.97 1.54
CA THR A 79 5.62 7.39 1.55
C THR A 79 5.54 8.02 2.92
N ALA A 80 5.68 7.25 4.00
CA ALA A 80 5.86 7.77 5.34
C ALA A 80 7.15 8.63 5.46
N ASP A 81 7.11 9.66 6.30
CA ASP A 81 8.29 10.44 6.65
C ASP A 81 9.15 9.71 7.70
N PRO A 82 10.37 9.25 7.36
CA PRO A 82 11.23 8.54 8.31
C PRO A 82 11.69 9.41 9.48
N LYS A 83 11.65 10.74 9.37
CA LYS A 83 11.99 11.64 10.49
C LYS A 83 10.87 11.72 11.53
N ARG A 84 9.64 11.37 11.13
CA ARG A 84 8.44 11.37 11.98
C ARG A 84 8.01 9.97 12.39
N PHE A 85 8.47 8.94 11.67
CA PHE A 85 8.15 7.55 11.93
C PHE A 85 8.90 7.02 13.16
N SER A 86 8.15 6.73 14.22
CA SER A 86 8.72 6.32 15.50
C SER A 86 8.88 4.79 15.61
N ALA A 87 9.64 4.35 16.61
CA ALA A 87 9.72 2.93 16.96
C ALA A 87 8.38 2.37 17.47
N ALA A 88 7.48 3.21 18.00
CA ALA A 88 6.14 2.79 18.39
C ALA A 88 5.28 2.50 17.15
N ASP A 89 5.33 3.38 16.14
CA ASP A 89 4.64 3.18 14.86
C ASP A 89 5.12 1.89 14.18
N ALA A 90 6.44 1.67 14.17
CA ALA A 90 7.02 0.44 13.62
C ALA A 90 6.47 -0.83 14.30
N ARG A 91 6.36 -0.83 15.64
CA ARG A 91 5.80 -1.96 16.39
C ARG A 91 4.31 -2.15 16.12
N GLN A 92 3.56 -1.06 16.04
CA GLN A 92 2.13 -1.10 15.71
C GLN A 92 1.91 -1.70 14.32
N TRP A 93 2.70 -1.28 13.33
CA TRP A 93 2.65 -1.80 11.98
C TRP A 93 3.05 -3.27 11.93
N ALA A 94 4.16 -3.64 12.57
CA ALA A 94 4.64 -5.02 12.61
C ALA A 94 3.64 -5.99 13.26
N ALA A 95 2.90 -5.53 14.27
CA ALA A 95 1.85 -6.34 14.92
C ALA A 95 0.66 -6.67 14.00
N SER A 96 0.52 -5.99 12.86
CA SER A 96 -0.54 -6.22 11.87
C SER A 96 -0.14 -7.14 10.71
N PHE A 97 1.11 -7.60 10.69
CA PHE A 97 1.59 -8.55 9.68
C PHE A 97 0.97 -9.93 9.89
N ASP A 98 0.39 -10.47 8.82
CA ASP A 98 -0.25 -11.79 8.81
C ASP A 98 0.33 -12.72 7.73
N SER A 99 1.30 -12.22 6.96
CA SER A 99 2.00 -12.85 5.85
C SER A 99 3.49 -12.47 5.90
N TRP A 100 4.32 -13.12 5.08
CA TRP A 100 5.78 -12.94 5.11
C TRP A 100 6.29 -11.85 4.15
N ASP A 101 5.47 -11.42 3.18
CA ASP A 101 5.80 -10.38 2.20
C ASP A 101 5.84 -8.97 2.80
#